data_AF-A0A0J8QWJ4-F1
#
_entry.id   AF-A0A0J8QWJ4-F1
#
_cell.length_a   1.000
_cell.length_b   1.000
_cell.length_c   1.000
_cell.angle_alpha   90.00
_cell.angle_beta   90.00
_cell.angle_gamma   90.00
#
_symmetry.space_group_name_H-M   'P 1'
#
loop_
_entity.id
_entity.type
_entity.pdbx_description
1 polymer ?
#
loop_
_entity_poly.entity_id
_entity_poly.type
_entity_poly.pdbx_seq_one_letter_code
_entity_poly.pdbx_strand_id
1 'polypeptide(L)'
;MPKNKGKGGKNRRRGKNENDNEKRELTFKEEGQEYAQVVKMLGNGRLEALCFDGEKRLAHIRGKLRKKVWINQGDIILLSLRDYQDEKGDVILKYSADEARSLNGLWRVAREREDQRD
;
A
#
# COMPACT_ATOMS: atom_id res chain seq x y z
N MET A 1 36.07 29.05 -3.29
CA MET A 1 34.72 29.37 -2.77
C MET A 1 33.74 28.26 -3.13
N PRO A 2 33.16 27.54 -2.15
CA PRO A 2 32.19 26.48 -2.44
C PRO A 2 30.86 27.09 -2.90
N LYS A 3 30.42 26.77 -4.13
CA LYS A 3 29.10 27.19 -4.64
C LYS A 3 28.01 26.47 -3.87
N ASN A 4 27.15 27.25 -3.21
CA ASN A 4 25.99 26.80 -2.47
C ASN A 4 25.00 26.10 -3.45
N LYS A 5 25.10 24.77 -3.61
CA LYS A 5 24.12 23.95 -4.35
C LYS A 5 22.86 23.80 -3.50
N GLY A 6 22.11 24.90 -3.35
CA GLY A 6 20.83 24.88 -2.66
C GLY A 6 19.84 23.96 -3.39
N LYS A 7 19.35 22.91 -2.71
CA LYS A 7 18.10 22.21 -3.06
C LYS A 7 16.90 23.16 -2.85
N GLY A 8 16.83 24.23 -3.64
CA GLY A 8 15.91 25.35 -3.46
C GLY A 8 15.32 25.85 -4.78
N GLY A 9 14.78 24.94 -5.60
CA GLY A 9 14.05 25.31 -6.82
C GLY A 9 12.58 25.66 -6.54
N LYS A 10 11.96 26.45 -7.44
CA LYS A 10 10.53 26.86 -7.40
C LYS A 10 9.54 25.70 -7.16
N ASN A 11 9.91 24.46 -7.51
CA ASN A 11 9.11 23.26 -7.30
C ASN A 11 9.04 22.80 -5.83
N ARG A 12 10.02 23.16 -4.99
CA ARG A 12 10.03 22.79 -3.56
C ARG A 12 9.01 23.60 -2.76
N ARG A 13 8.67 24.82 -3.19
CA ARG A 13 7.71 25.70 -2.50
C ARG A 13 6.24 25.31 -2.67
N ARG A 14 5.91 24.33 -3.52
CA ARG A 14 4.53 23.90 -3.79
C ARG A 14 4.11 22.61 -3.08
N GLY A 15 5.03 21.93 -2.40
CA GLY A 15 4.72 20.70 -1.67
C GLY A 15 4.15 21.01 -0.29
N LYS A 16 2.94 20.49 0.02
CA LYS A 16 2.45 20.42 1.40
C LYS A 16 3.31 19.38 2.12
N ASN A 17 4.08 19.79 3.11
CA ASN A 17 4.97 18.92 3.86
C ASN A 17 4.13 18.09 4.84
N GLU A 18 3.48 17.05 4.33
CA GLU A 18 2.82 16.04 5.17
C GLU A 18 3.91 15.10 5.67
N ASN A 19 4.18 15.15 6.98
CA ASN A 19 5.20 14.33 7.62
C ASN A 19 4.66 12.90 7.74
N ASP A 20 4.87 12.08 6.71
CA ASP A 20 4.47 10.66 6.66
C ASP A 20 5.17 9.77 7.72
N ASN A 21 6.04 10.34 8.55
CA ASN A 21 6.85 9.64 9.53
C ASN A 21 6.27 9.66 10.96
N GLU A 22 5.08 10.24 11.15
CA GLU A 22 4.35 10.09 12.41
C GLU A 22 3.77 8.68 12.52
N LYS A 23 3.94 8.04 13.69
CA LYS A 23 3.29 6.77 14.01
C LYS A 23 1.79 6.97 13.97
N ARG A 24 1.18 6.59 12.85
CA ARG A 24 -0.26 6.60 12.63
C ARG A 24 -0.89 5.32 13.17
N GLU A 25 -2.19 5.39 13.44
CA GLU A 25 -2.97 4.21 13.78
C GLU A 25 -3.04 3.26 12.58
N LEU A 26 -2.97 1.96 12.86
CA LEU A 26 -3.02 0.92 11.84
C LEU A 26 -4.43 0.90 11.22
N THR A 27 -4.53 1.19 9.93
CA THR A 27 -5.80 1.10 9.19
C THR A 27 -6.10 -0.36 8.85
N PHE A 28 -7.26 -0.85 9.29
CA PHE A 28 -7.76 -2.18 8.94
C PHE A 28 -8.56 -2.17 7.63
N LYS A 29 -8.68 -3.33 6.96
CA LYS A 29 -9.53 -3.46 5.78
C LYS A 29 -10.99 -3.31 6.18
N GLU A 30 -11.76 -2.71 5.30
CA GLU A 30 -13.22 -2.63 5.37
C GLU A 30 -13.85 -3.55 4.31
N GLU A 31 -15.17 -3.62 4.29
CA GLU A 31 -15.90 -4.32 3.24
C GLU A 31 -15.57 -3.75 1.85
N GLY A 32 -15.36 -4.62 0.86
CA GLY A 32 -14.92 -4.24 -0.49
C GLY A 32 -13.44 -3.86 -0.57
N GLN A 33 -12.65 -4.12 0.46
CA GLN A 33 -11.19 -3.95 0.45
C GLN A 33 -10.49 -5.25 0.81
N GLU A 34 -9.25 -5.41 0.32
CA GLU A 34 -8.44 -6.58 0.65
C GLU A 34 -6.96 -6.21 0.78
N TYR A 35 -6.27 -6.92 1.67
CA TYR A 35 -4.82 -6.84 1.75
C TYR A 35 -4.19 -7.55 0.58
N ALA A 36 -3.08 -7.02 0.09
CA ALA A 36 -2.33 -7.68 -0.95
C ALA A 36 -0.83 -7.43 -0.83
N GLN A 37 -0.05 -8.35 -1.35
CA GLN A 37 1.39 -8.19 -1.56
C GLN A 37 1.66 -7.86 -3.03
N VAL A 38 2.51 -6.86 -3.27
CA VAL A 38 2.93 -6.51 -4.62
C VAL A 38 3.83 -7.61 -5.19
N VAL A 39 3.37 -8.29 -6.25
CA VAL A 39 4.13 -9.35 -6.93
C VAL A 39 5.06 -8.77 -7.98
N LYS A 40 4.57 -7.83 -8.79
CA LYS A 40 5.34 -7.26 -9.91
C LYS A 40 4.86 -5.87 -10.28
N MET A 41 5.78 -5.00 -10.66
CA MET A 41 5.46 -3.69 -11.24
C MET A 41 5.24 -3.83 -12.75
N LEU A 42 4.11 -3.34 -13.26
CA LEU A 42 3.74 -3.44 -14.68
C LEU A 42 3.99 -2.14 -15.46
N GLY A 43 4.36 -1.06 -14.77
CA GLY A 43 4.56 0.26 -15.37
C GLY A 43 3.24 1.02 -15.56
N ASN A 44 3.33 2.28 -16.03
CA ASN A 44 2.20 3.20 -16.15
C ASN A 44 1.34 3.33 -14.86
N GLY A 45 1.99 3.15 -13.70
CA GLY A 45 1.36 3.10 -12.37
C GLY A 45 0.35 1.95 -12.18
N ARG A 46 0.61 0.81 -12.82
CA ARG A 46 -0.07 -0.47 -12.57
C ARG A 46 0.91 -1.47 -11.97
N LEU A 47 0.36 -2.39 -11.19
CA LEU A 47 1.09 -3.49 -10.57
C LEU A 47 0.21 -4.74 -10.51
N GLU A 48 0.86 -5.89 -10.37
CA GLU A 48 0.21 -7.16 -10.06
C GLU A 48 0.31 -7.39 -8.54
N ALA A 49 -0.81 -7.69 -7.91
CA ALA A 49 -0.92 -7.88 -6.47
C ALA A 49 -1.53 -9.25 -6.15
N LEU A 50 -0.88 -10.01 -5.29
CA LEU A 50 -1.42 -11.25 -4.73
C LEU A 50 -2.21 -10.88 -3.47
N CYS A 51 -3.52 -11.03 -3.55
CA CYS A 51 -4.45 -10.72 -2.48
C CYS A 51 -4.45 -11.86 -1.45
N PHE A 52 -4.80 -11.52 -0.21
CA PHE A 52 -4.76 -12.49 0.89
C PHE A 52 -5.94 -13.49 0.86
N ASP A 53 -6.93 -13.25 0.01
CA ASP A 53 -7.97 -14.22 -0.36
C ASP A 53 -7.47 -15.30 -1.35
N GLY A 54 -6.24 -15.16 -1.87
CA GLY A 54 -5.59 -16.12 -2.77
C GLY A 54 -5.60 -15.71 -4.24
N GLU A 55 -6.33 -14.65 -4.61
CA GLU A 55 -6.43 -14.22 -6.01
C GLU A 55 -5.35 -13.21 -6.40
N LYS A 56 -4.98 -13.22 -7.69
CA LYS A 56 -4.06 -12.24 -8.27
C LYS A 56 -4.85 -11.18 -9.02
N ARG A 57 -4.71 -9.94 -8.59
CA ARG A 57 -5.44 -8.80 -9.17
C ARG A 57 -4.50 -7.78 -9.80
N LEU A 58 -4.95 -7.18 -10.89
CA LEU A 58 -4.29 -6.05 -11.54
C LEU A 58 -4.68 -4.77 -10.80
N ALA A 59 -3.75 -4.21 -10.04
CA ALA A 59 -4.00 -3.02 -9.25
C ALA A 59 -3.48 -1.75 -9.94
N HIS A 60 -4.26 -0.69 -9.85
CA HIS A 60 -3.89 0.63 -10.33
C HIS A 60 -3.53 1.56 -9.16
N ILE A 61 -2.36 2.22 -9.24
CA ILE A 61 -1.91 3.12 -8.17
C ILE A 61 -2.72 4.41 -8.24
N ARG A 62 -3.53 4.65 -7.20
CA ARG A 62 -4.37 5.85 -7.08
C ARG A 62 -3.52 7.11 -7.20
N GLY A 63 -4.04 8.12 -7.88
CA GLY A 63 -3.32 9.37 -8.15
C GLY A 63 -2.75 10.05 -6.90
N LYS A 64 -3.44 9.93 -5.75
CA LYS A 64 -2.99 10.43 -4.45
C LYS A 64 -1.63 9.86 -4.03
N LEU A 65 -1.33 8.61 -4.39
CA LEU A 65 -0.11 7.90 -4.00
C LEU A 65 1.05 8.12 -4.98
N ARG A 66 0.79 8.25 -6.29
CA ARG A 66 1.80 8.21 -7.37
C ARG A 66 3.03 9.11 -7.22
N LYS A 67 2.96 10.19 -6.44
CA LYS A 67 4.08 11.12 -6.20
C LYS A 67 4.46 11.27 -4.73
N LYS A 68 3.67 10.68 -3.83
CA LYS A 68 3.86 10.77 -2.38
C LYS A 68 4.50 9.49 -1.83
N VAL A 69 4.03 8.34 -2.31
CA VAL A 69 4.37 7.03 -1.77
C VAL A 69 5.04 6.20 -2.85
N TRP A 70 6.20 5.65 -2.52
CA TRP A 70 6.96 4.75 -3.38
C TRP A 70 6.54 3.31 -3.07
N ILE A 71 6.06 2.60 -4.09
CA ILE A 71 5.60 1.21 -4.01
C ILE A 71 6.55 0.36 -4.84
N ASN A 72 7.08 -0.69 -4.22
CA ASN A 72 8.00 -1.64 -4.81
C ASN A 72 7.44 -3.07 -4.69
N GLN A 73 8.09 -4.01 -5.37
CA GLN A 73 7.81 -5.43 -5.22
C GLN A 73 8.02 -5.88 -3.77
N GLY A 74 7.12 -6.73 -3.26
CA GLY A 74 7.15 -7.26 -1.89
C GLY A 74 6.46 -6.38 -0.84
N ASP A 75 6.14 -5.12 -1.17
CA ASP A 75 5.39 -4.25 -0.26
C ASP A 75 3.97 -4.80 0.02
N ILE A 76 3.49 -4.58 1.24
CA ILE A 76 2.11 -4.87 1.63
C ILE A 76 1.26 -3.62 1.41
N ILE A 77 0.12 -3.80 0.74
CA ILE A 77 -0.79 -2.74 0.33
C ILE A 77 -2.24 -3.10 0.68
N LEU A 78 -3.07 -2.07 0.75
CA LEU A 78 -4.53 -2.19 0.84
C LEU A 78 -5.13 -1.88 -0.54
N LEU A 79 -5.91 -2.82 -1.06
CA LEU A 79 -6.64 -2.68 -2.32
C LEU A 79 -8.10 -2.36 -2.05
N SER A 80 -8.65 -1.47 -2.87
CA SER A 80 -10.09 -1.38 -3.11
C SER A 80 -10.44 -2.37 -4.20
N LEU A 81 -11.36 -3.28 -3.92
CA LEU A 81 -11.96 -4.14 -4.93
C LEU A 81 -12.98 -3.36 -5.73
N ARG A 82 -13.29 -3.85 -6.94
CA ARG A 82 -14.36 -3.33 -7.79
C ARG A 82 -15.49 -4.35 -7.81
N ASP A 83 -16.69 -3.89 -7.53
CA ASP A 83 -17.93 -4.65 -7.57
C ASP A 83 -18.21 -5.30 -8.94
N TYR A 84 -17.80 -4.66 -10.04
CA TYR A 84 -18.07 -5.15 -11.40
C TYR A 84 -16.89 -5.89 -12.06
N GLN A 85 -15.69 -5.88 -11.48
CA GLN A 85 -14.46 -6.45 -12.09
C GLN A 85 -13.50 -6.93 -10.99
N ASP A 86 -13.70 -8.16 -10.51
CA ASP A 86 -12.93 -8.68 -9.38
C ASP A 86 -11.43 -8.83 -9.70
N GLU A 87 -11.06 -9.12 -10.95
CA GLU A 87 -9.65 -9.20 -11.37
C GLU A 87 -8.88 -7.88 -11.25
N LYS A 88 -9.56 -6.75 -10.94
CA LYS A 88 -8.97 -5.42 -10.89
C LYS A 88 -9.29 -4.70 -9.60
N GLY A 89 -8.31 -3.92 -9.15
CA GLY A 89 -8.48 -3.05 -7.98
C GLY A 89 -7.68 -1.76 -8.08
N ASP A 90 -7.83 -0.93 -7.06
CA ASP A 90 -7.08 0.31 -6.91
C ASP A 90 -6.33 0.33 -5.59
N VAL A 91 -5.06 0.75 -5.61
CA VAL A 91 -4.23 0.83 -4.40
C VAL A 91 -4.68 2.02 -3.56
N ILE A 92 -5.13 1.77 -2.33
CA ILE A 92 -5.58 2.78 -1.38
C ILE A 92 -4.41 3.25 -0.51
N LEU A 93 -3.66 2.29 0.05
CA LEU A 93 -2.63 2.53 1.05
C LEU A 93 -1.47 1.57 0.86
N LYS A 94 -0.26 2.03 1.19
CA LYS A 94 0.90 1.18 1.43
C LYS A 94 1.17 1.14 2.94
N TYR A 95 1.36 -0.07 3.45
CA TYR A 95 1.80 -0.29 4.82
C TYR A 95 3.33 -0.16 4.92
N SER A 96 3.80 0.38 6.04
CA SER A 96 5.21 0.32 6.39
C SER A 96 5.62 -1.11 6.77
N ALA A 97 6.91 -1.40 6.80
CA ALA A 97 7.42 -2.71 7.22
C ALA A 97 7.05 -3.06 8.67
N ASP A 98 6.84 -2.06 9.52
CA ASP A 98 6.42 -2.24 10.91
C ASP A 98 4.92 -2.54 10.97
N GLU A 99 4.11 -1.78 10.25
CA GLU A 99 2.66 -2.01 10.12
C GLU A 99 2.38 -3.39 9.54
N ALA A 100 3.10 -3.80 8.49
CA ALA A 100 2.96 -5.11 7.86
C ALA A 100 3.28 -6.27 8.80
N ARG A 101 4.25 -6.11 9.71
CA ARG A 101 4.58 -7.12 10.73
C ARG A 101 3.50 -7.23 11.79
N SER A 102 3.00 -6.09 12.28
CA SER A 102 1.86 -6.04 13.20
C SER A 102 0.61 -6.67 12.58
N LEU A 103 0.39 -6.43 11.29
CA LEU A 103 -0.66 -7.05 10.50
C LEU A 103 -0.45 -8.57 10.49
N ASN A 104 0.66 -9.09 9.95
CA ASN A 104 0.88 -10.53 9.87
C ASN A 104 0.73 -11.27 11.23
N GLY A 105 1.17 -10.65 12.32
CA GLY A 105 0.98 -11.18 13.67
C GLY A 105 -0.50 -11.31 14.08
N LEU A 106 -1.30 -10.26 13.85
CA LEU A 106 -2.73 -10.28 14.17
C LEU A 106 -3.50 -11.30 13.31
N TRP A 107 -3.11 -11.44 12.05
CA TRP A 107 -3.79 -12.32 11.08
C TRP A 107 -3.49 -13.78 11.34
N ARG A 108 -2.26 -14.12 11.72
CA ARG A 108 -1.90 -15.48 12.15
C ARG A 108 -2.73 -15.92 13.35
N VAL A 109 -2.88 -15.04 14.34
CA VAL A 109 -3.68 -15.31 15.53
C VAL A 109 -5.17 -15.45 15.20
N ALA A 110 -5.69 -14.65 14.26
CA ALA A 110 -7.08 -14.77 13.81
C ALA A 110 -7.35 -16.11 13.11
N ARG A 111 -6.45 -16.52 12.20
CA ARG A 111 -6.54 -17.80 11.47
C ARG A 111 -6.41 -19.01 12.40
N GLU A 112 -5.46 -18.99 13.34
CA GLU A 112 -5.32 -20.05 14.36
C GLU A 112 -6.54 -20.18 15.28
N ARG A 113 -7.32 -19.10 15.48
CA ARG A 113 -8.54 -19.11 16.28
C ARG A 113 -9.78 -19.62 15.55
N GLU A 114 -9.78 -19.65 14.22
CA GLU A 114 -10.83 -20.27 13.41
C GLU A 114 -10.57 -21.78 13.31
N ASP A 115 -9.33 -22.19 13.06
CA ASP A 115 -8.92 -23.60 12.98
C ASP A 115 -9.10 -24.39 14.30
N GLN A 116 -9.28 -23.71 15.46
CA GLN A 116 -9.57 -24.34 16.77
C GLN A 116 -11.07 -24.39 17.14
N ARG A 117 -11.96 -23.83 16.31
CA ARG A 117 -13.42 -23.89 16.53
C ARG A 117 -14.11 -24.98 15.74
N ASP A 118 -13.39 -25.61 14.81
CA ASP A 118 -13.77 -26.86 14.13
C ASP A 118 -13.19 -28.09 14.86
#